data_AF-A0AAD9BPK0-F1
#
_entry.id   AF-A0AAD9BPK0-F1
#
_cell.length_a   1.000
_cell.length_b   1.000
_cell.length_c   1.000
_cell.angle_alpha   90.00
_cell.angle_beta   90.00
_cell.angle_gamma   90.00
#
_symmetry.space_group_name_H-M   'P 1'
#
loop_
_entity.id
_entity.type
_entity.pdbx_description
1 polymer ?
#
loop_
_entity_poly.entity_id
_entity_poly.type
_entity_poly.pdbx_seq_one_letter_code
_entity_poly.pdbx_strand_id
1 'polypeptide(L)'
;MYQMLRHMCPPLGLGKRCPARVAYKRLLRMDLPVAGDNTVHFNSTLMALIRTALDIKIAKGGADKHQMDAELRKEMMAIWPNLSQKTLDLLVTPHKATDLTVGKIYAAMMIMEYYRQSKTKKLQALREEQVDSITENLPERQQTFSSSAFGPLF
;
A
#
# COMPACT_ATOMS: atom_id res chain seq x y z
N MET A 1 7.24 3.14 -11.08
CA MET A 1 7.66 1.99 -10.25
C MET A 1 6.52 1.01 -9.93
N TYR A 2 5.47 1.38 -9.18
CA TYR A 2 4.39 0.46 -8.77
C TYR A 2 3.75 -0.35 -9.92
N GLN A 3 3.42 0.31 -11.04
CA GLN A 3 2.86 -0.38 -12.21
C GLN A 3 3.82 -1.41 -12.80
N MET A 4 5.12 -1.10 -12.87
CA MET A 4 6.15 -2.03 -13.32
C MET A 4 6.17 -3.29 -12.42
N LEU A 5 6.14 -3.12 -11.09
CA LEU A 5 6.20 -4.24 -10.14
C LEU A 5 4.97 -5.15 -10.18
N ARG A 6 3.82 -4.63 -10.59
CA ARG A 6 2.62 -5.45 -10.84
C ARG A 6 2.76 -6.40 -12.03
N HIS A 7 3.63 -6.09 -12.99
CA HIS A 7 3.88 -6.93 -14.16
C HIS A 7 4.95 -8.00 -13.91
N MET A 8 5.71 -7.87 -12.82
CA MET A 8 6.67 -8.88 -12.39
C MET A 8 5.98 -9.96 -11.55
N CYS A 9 6.38 -11.21 -11.73
CA CYS A 9 5.86 -12.33 -10.96
C CYS A 9 6.38 -12.29 -9.50
N PRO A 10 5.55 -12.67 -8.51
CA PRO A 10 6.04 -13.05 -7.18
C PRO A 10 7.10 -14.15 -7.29
N PRO A 11 8.09 -14.24 -6.38
CA PRO A 11 8.20 -13.52 -5.10
C PRO A 11 8.80 -12.11 -5.18
N LEU A 12 9.48 -11.74 -6.27
CA LEU A 12 10.14 -10.42 -6.39
C LEU A 12 9.17 -9.30 -6.78
N GLY A 13 8.25 -9.60 -7.70
CA GLY A 13 7.18 -8.69 -8.09
C GLY A 13 5.99 -8.72 -7.14
N LEU A 14 4.98 -7.92 -7.49
CA LEU A 14 3.70 -7.88 -6.79
C LEU A 14 2.68 -8.82 -7.45
N GLY A 15 2.74 -8.97 -8.78
CA GLY A 15 1.73 -9.67 -9.57
C GLY A 15 0.48 -8.82 -9.83
N LYS A 16 -0.23 -9.15 -10.92
CA LYS A 16 -1.36 -8.35 -11.44
C LYS A 16 -2.57 -8.27 -10.50
N ARG A 17 -2.74 -9.26 -9.62
CA ARG A 17 -3.87 -9.39 -8.68
C ARG A 17 -3.56 -8.90 -7.25
N CYS A 18 -2.40 -8.30 -7.01
CA CYS A 18 -2.02 -7.85 -5.68
C CYS A 18 -2.85 -6.65 -5.22
N PRO A 19 -3.51 -6.71 -4.04
CA PRO A 19 -4.20 -5.57 -3.47
C PRO A 19 -3.24 -4.41 -3.20
N ALA A 20 -3.67 -3.17 -3.48
CA ALA A 20 -2.84 -1.98 -3.33
C ALA A 20 -2.27 -1.83 -1.91
N ARG A 21 -3.05 -2.15 -0.87
CA ARG A 21 -2.61 -2.09 0.53
C ARG A 21 -1.44 -3.03 0.83
N VAL A 22 -1.46 -4.24 0.27
CA VAL A 22 -0.38 -5.22 0.45
C VAL A 22 0.87 -4.77 -0.29
N ALA A 23 0.70 -4.28 -1.52
CA ALA A 23 1.79 -3.75 -2.31
C ALA A 23 2.46 -2.54 -1.65
N TYR A 24 1.68 -1.55 -1.21
CA TYR A 24 2.21 -0.35 -0.56
C TYR A 24 2.95 -0.71 0.72
N LYS A 25 2.42 -1.62 1.56
CA LYS A 25 3.13 -2.10 2.75
C LYS A 25 4.51 -2.68 2.41
N ARG A 26 4.65 -3.38 1.28
CA ARG A 26 5.94 -3.88 0.81
C ARG A 26 6.86 -2.77 0.33
N LEU A 27 6.34 -1.79 -0.39
CA LEU A 27 7.09 -0.63 -0.89
C LEU A 27 7.54 0.32 0.24
N LEU A 28 6.75 0.43 1.31
CA LEU A 28 7.09 1.15 2.53
C LEU A 28 8.38 0.64 3.20
N ARG A 29 8.61 -0.68 3.10
CA ARG A 29 9.83 -1.31 3.63
C ARG A 29 11.06 -1.08 2.73
N MET A 30 10.84 -0.66 1.48
CA MET A 30 11.91 -0.31 0.56
C MET A 30 12.32 1.14 0.82
N ASP A 31 13.32 1.32 1.66
CA ASP A 31 13.84 2.65 2.02
C ASP A 31 14.79 3.22 0.96
N LEU A 32 14.30 3.23 -0.28
CA LEU A 32 15.03 3.61 -1.47
C LEU A 32 14.90 5.12 -1.68
N PRO A 33 16.00 5.90 -1.73
CA PRO A 33 15.93 7.34 -1.95
C PRO A 33 15.45 7.68 -3.35
N VAL A 34 14.76 8.81 -3.47
CA VAL A 34 14.30 9.36 -4.76
C VAL A 34 15.31 10.41 -5.22
N ALA A 35 15.73 10.34 -6.48
CA ALA A 35 16.64 11.32 -7.07
C ALA A 35 15.94 12.68 -7.27
N GLY A 36 16.72 13.75 -7.48
CA GLY A 36 16.19 15.12 -7.60
C GLY A 36 15.26 15.36 -8.81
N ASP A 37 15.28 14.46 -9.78
CA ASP A 37 14.39 14.42 -10.95
C ASP A 37 13.12 13.59 -10.71
N ASN A 38 12.84 13.22 -9.45
CA ASN A 38 11.75 12.34 -9.03
C ASN A 38 11.83 10.90 -9.58
N THR A 39 13.02 10.47 -10.03
CA THR A 39 13.23 9.10 -10.52
C THR A 39 13.92 8.20 -9.50
N VAL A 40 13.90 6.91 -9.79
CA VAL A 40 14.57 5.88 -9.00
C VAL A 40 15.21 4.89 -9.95
N HIS A 41 16.46 4.50 -9.69
CA HIS A 41 17.17 3.55 -10.54
C HIS A 41 16.60 2.14 -10.43
N PHE A 42 16.51 1.46 -11.57
CA PHE A 42 16.02 0.08 -11.65
C PHE A 42 16.86 -0.89 -10.81
N ASN A 43 18.19 -0.86 -10.93
CA ASN A 43 19.08 -1.77 -10.21
C ASN A 43 18.95 -1.60 -8.69
N SER A 44 18.86 -0.37 -8.21
CA SER A 44 18.63 -0.06 -6.79
C SER A 44 17.26 -0.57 -6.34
N THR A 45 16.23 -0.42 -7.18
CA THR A 45 14.89 -0.96 -6.94
C THR A 45 14.90 -2.49 -6.83
N LEU A 46 15.58 -3.16 -7.77
CA LEU A 46 15.70 -4.61 -7.80
C LEU A 46 16.44 -5.13 -6.56
N MET A 47 17.56 -4.52 -6.20
CA MET A 47 18.31 -4.89 -5.00
C MET A 47 17.47 -4.68 -3.73
N ALA A 48 16.73 -3.57 -3.62
CA ALA A 48 15.85 -3.31 -2.49
C ALA A 48 14.71 -4.34 -2.38
N LEU A 49 14.16 -4.84 -3.50
CA LEU A 49 13.15 -5.90 -3.51
C LEU A 49 13.72 -7.24 -3.04
N ILE A 50 14.90 -7.62 -3.55
CA ILE A 50 15.60 -8.86 -3.16
C ILE A 50 15.89 -8.81 -1.66
N ARG A 51 16.50 -7.70 -1.20
CA ARG A 51 16.85 -7.48 0.20
C ARG A 51 15.63 -7.58 1.12
N THR A 52 14.51 -6.95 0.73
CA THR A 52 13.26 -6.99 1.48
C THR A 52 12.60 -8.36 1.49
N ALA A 53 12.67 -9.12 0.39
CA ALA A 53 12.07 -10.44 0.31
C ALA A 53 12.83 -11.49 1.13
N LEU A 54 14.15 -11.36 1.19
CA LEU A 54 15.05 -12.29 1.88
C LEU A 54 15.41 -11.85 3.30
N ASP A 55 14.90 -10.70 3.75
CA ASP A 55 15.21 -10.07 5.05
C ASP A 55 16.73 -9.91 5.31
N ILE A 56 17.49 -9.60 4.25
CA ILE A 56 18.95 -9.50 4.33
C ILE A 56 19.34 -8.19 4.98
N LYS A 57 19.93 -8.28 6.18
CA LYS A 57 20.50 -7.14 6.90
C LYS A 57 19.52 -5.96 6.97
N ILE A 58 18.25 -6.20 7.27
CA ILE A 58 17.25 -5.14 7.42
C ILE A 58 17.17 -4.75 8.90
N ALA A 59 17.44 -3.48 9.19
CA ALA A 59 17.23 -2.96 10.53
C ALA A 59 15.72 -2.87 10.84
N LYS A 60 15.34 -3.30 12.04
CA LYS A 60 13.95 -3.17 12.53
C LYS A 60 13.63 -1.73 12.97
N GLY A 61 14.62 -0.84 13.06
CA GLY A 61 14.43 0.59 13.32
C GLY A 61 15.72 1.45 13.24
N GLY A 62 15.53 2.76 13.14
CA GLY A 62 16.48 3.83 13.48
C GLY A 62 17.96 3.68 13.08
N ALA A 63 18.83 3.94 14.06
CA ALA A 63 20.29 4.08 13.94
C ALA A 63 21.00 2.81 13.43
N ASP A 64 20.41 1.64 13.68
CA ASP A 64 20.96 0.35 13.25
C ASP A 64 21.01 0.21 11.72
N LYS A 65 20.16 0.95 10.98
CA LYS A 65 20.09 0.85 9.52
C LYS A 65 21.41 1.16 8.83
N HIS A 66 22.12 2.19 9.30
CA HIS A 66 23.43 2.55 8.74
C HIS A 66 24.48 1.47 8.96
N GLN A 67 24.46 0.87 10.15
CA GLN A 67 25.34 -0.25 10.47
C GLN A 67 25.03 -1.46 9.57
N MET A 68 23.75 -1.82 9.43
CA MET A 68 23.36 -2.94 8.58
C MET A 68 23.71 -2.72 7.10
N ASP A 69 23.58 -1.48 6.60
CA ASP A 69 24.01 -1.10 5.24
C ASP A 69 25.54 -1.20 5.07
N ALA A 70 26.30 -0.78 6.08
CA ALA A 70 27.75 -0.85 6.08
C ALA A 70 28.25 -2.30 6.13
N GLU A 71 27.61 -3.15 6.94
CA GLU A 71 27.90 -4.59 6.98
C GLU A 71 27.57 -5.27 5.65
N LEU A 72 26.42 -4.97 5.06
CA LEU A 72 26.04 -5.50 3.75
C LEU A 72 27.06 -5.10 2.68
N ARG A 73 27.52 -3.86 2.68
CA ARG A 73 28.58 -3.40 1.77
C ARG A 73 29.87 -4.20 1.94
N LYS A 74 30.29 -4.43 3.19
CA LYS A 74 31.50 -5.20 3.49
C LYS A 74 31.38 -6.64 2.99
N GLU A 75 30.23 -7.28 3.21
CA GLU A 75 29.97 -8.63 2.71
C GLU A 75 29.95 -8.68 1.18
N MET A 76 29.31 -7.71 0.52
CA MET A 76 29.30 -7.63 -0.95
C MET A 76 30.71 -7.45 -1.54
N MET A 77 31.56 -6.62 -0.93
CA MET A 77 32.94 -6.44 -1.36
C MET A 77 33.80 -7.69 -1.12
N ALA A 78 33.52 -8.46 -0.07
CA ALA A 78 34.21 -9.72 0.19
C ALA A 78 33.88 -10.79 -0.86
N ILE A 79 32.62 -10.84 -1.34
CA ILE A 79 32.19 -11.78 -2.38
C ILE A 79 32.65 -11.33 -3.78
N TRP A 80 32.54 -10.03 -4.06
CA TRP A 80 32.91 -9.45 -5.35
C TRP A 80 33.99 -8.37 -5.18
N PRO A 81 35.27 -8.76 -5.04
CA PRO A 81 36.37 -7.82 -4.79
C PRO A 81 36.61 -6.83 -5.94
N ASN A 82 36.21 -7.19 -7.18
CA ASN A 82 36.34 -6.33 -8.36
C ASN A 82 35.10 -5.44 -8.60
N LEU A 83 34.12 -5.44 -7.68
CA LEU A 83 32.93 -4.61 -7.81
C LEU A 83 33.31 -3.14 -7.60
N SER A 84 33.07 -2.31 -8.60
CA SER A 84 33.37 -0.87 -8.48
C SER A 84 32.55 -0.22 -7.37
N GLN A 85 33.13 0.77 -6.69
CA GLN A 85 32.44 1.54 -5.65
C GLN A 85 31.15 2.18 -6.17
N LYS A 86 31.16 2.66 -7.43
CA LYS A 86 29.97 3.23 -8.07
C LYS A 86 28.82 2.23 -8.20
N THR A 87 29.13 0.98 -8.54
CA THR A 87 28.12 -0.09 -8.61
C THR A 87 27.61 -0.45 -7.23
N LEU A 88 28.50 -0.51 -6.23
CA LEU A 88 28.11 -0.76 -4.84
C LEU A 88 27.19 0.35 -4.31
N ASP A 89 27.50 1.60 -4.62
CA ASP A 89 26.68 2.77 -4.27
C ASP A 89 25.35 2.81 -5.01
N LEU A 90 25.27 2.23 -6.20
CA LEU A 90 24.00 2.05 -6.90
C LEU A 90 23.14 0.98 -6.23
N LEU A 91 23.73 -0.16 -5.85
CA LEU A 91 23.01 -1.31 -5.29
C LEU A 91 22.59 -1.09 -3.83
N VAL A 92 23.49 -0.52 -3.03
CA VAL A 92 23.24 -0.14 -1.63
C VAL A 92 23.38 1.37 -1.57
N THR A 93 22.28 2.09 -1.80
CA THR A 93 22.35 3.55 -1.92
C THR A 93 22.76 4.17 -0.59
N PRO A 94 23.89 4.89 -0.51
CA PRO A 94 24.27 5.57 0.71
C PRO A 94 23.16 6.58 1.05
N HIS A 95 22.82 6.66 2.33
CA HIS A 95 21.77 7.55 2.78
C HIS A 95 22.27 9.00 2.65
N LYS A 96 21.99 9.63 1.51
CA LYS A 96 22.11 11.09 1.40
C LYS A 96 20.94 11.70 2.16
N ALA A 97 21.16 12.85 2.81
CA ALA A 97 20.16 13.59 3.58
C ALA A 97 19.02 14.19 2.72
N THR A 98 18.70 13.62 1.57
CA THR A 98 17.46 13.94 0.86
C THR A 98 16.34 13.23 1.60
N ASP A 99 15.48 14.02 2.25
CA ASP A 99 14.41 13.51 3.10
C ASP A 99 13.37 12.66 2.36
N LEU A 100 13.33 12.66 1.02
CA LEU A 100 12.30 11.95 0.26
C LEU A 100 12.72 10.53 -0.13
N THR A 101 11.99 9.54 0.39
CA THR A 101 12.15 8.12 0.04
C THR A 101 10.88 7.56 -0.56
N VAL A 102 11.03 6.50 -1.35
CA VAL A 102 9.93 5.73 -1.92
C VAL A 102 8.91 5.36 -0.84
N GLY A 103 9.39 4.88 0.31
CA GLY A 103 8.53 4.51 1.44
C GLY A 103 7.68 5.68 1.95
N LYS A 104 8.24 6.89 2.08
CA LYS A 104 7.51 8.10 2.51
C LYS A 104 6.42 8.49 1.50
N ILE A 105 6.68 8.38 0.20
CA ILE A 105 5.68 8.63 -0.85
C ILE A 105 4.50 7.65 -0.72
N TYR A 106 4.78 6.35 -0.57
CA TYR A 106 3.72 5.35 -0.43
C TYR A 106 2.98 5.44 0.92
N ALA A 107 3.65 5.88 1.99
CA ALA A 107 3.01 6.20 3.27
C ALA A 107 1.97 7.31 3.10
N ALA A 108 2.36 8.43 2.47
CA ALA A 108 1.47 9.54 2.20
C ALA A 108 0.27 9.12 1.32
N MET A 109 0.52 8.32 0.29
CA MET A 109 -0.55 7.75 -0.53
C MET A 109 -1.51 6.87 0.27
N MET A 110 -1.01 6.02 1.18
CA MET A 110 -1.84 5.18 2.05
C MET A 110 -2.70 6.01 3.00
N ILE A 111 -2.13 7.04 3.62
CA ILE A 111 -2.86 7.94 4.53
C ILE A 111 -3.96 8.69 3.77
N MET A 112 -3.63 9.25 2.60
CA MET A 112 -4.58 9.97 1.76
C MET A 112 -5.73 9.09 1.28
N GLU A 113 -5.44 7.86 0.86
CA GLU A 113 -6.44 6.88 0.44
C GLU A 113 -7.38 6.49 1.60
N TYR A 114 -6.81 6.26 2.79
CA TYR A 114 -7.59 5.96 3.99
C TYR A 114 -8.51 7.12 4.40
N TYR A 115 -8.01 8.35 4.33
CA TYR A 115 -8.80 9.55 4.61
C TYR A 115 -9.98 9.69 3.64
N ARG A 116 -9.76 9.48 2.33
CA ARG A 116 -10.82 9.50 1.31
C ARG A 116 -11.91 8.48 1.59
N GLN A 117 -11.54 7.23 1.86
CA GLN A 117 -12.49 6.16 2.16
C GLN A 117 -13.32 6.47 3.42
N SER A 118 -12.69 7.04 4.44
CA SER A 118 -13.36 7.42 5.68
C SER A 118 -14.41 8.52 5.45
N LYS A 119 -14.12 9.50 4.58
CA LYS A 119 -15.07 10.56 4.22
C LYS A 119 -16.28 10.02 3.45
N THR A 120 -16.07 9.12 2.49
CA THR A 120 -17.16 8.48 1.74
C THR A 120 -18.07 7.66 2.64
N LYS A 121 -17.50 6.86 3.54
CA LYS A 121 -18.28 6.06 4.50
C LYS A 121 -19.13 6.93 5.43
N LYS A 122 -18.58 8.04 5.94
CA LYS A 122 -19.34 9.00 6.75
C LYS A 122 -20.50 9.62 5.98
N LEU A 123 -20.29 9.98 4.71
CA LEU A 123 -21.34 10.55 3.87
C LEU A 123 -22.44 9.54 3.56
N GLN A 124 -22.09 8.26 3.36
CA GLN A 124 -23.06 7.17 3.18
C GLN A 124 -23.88 6.94 4.46
N ALA A 125 -23.24 6.87 5.63
CA ALA A 125 -23.93 6.71 6.90
C ALA A 125 -24.95 7.84 7.17
N LEU A 126 -24.57 9.10 6.91
CA LEU A 126 -25.49 10.24 7.02
C LEU A 126 -26.67 10.16 6.04
N ARG A 127 -26.45 9.57 4.86
CA ARG A 127 -27.51 9.38 3.85
C ARG A 127 -28.45 8.23 4.22
N GLU A 128 -27.90 7.16 4.80
CA GLU A 128 -28.67 6.03 5.32
C GLU A 128 -29.55 6.47 6.50
N GLU A 129 -29.03 7.25 7.45
CA GLU A 129 -29.82 7.85 8.54
C GLU A 129 -30.95 8.78 8.01
N GLN A 130 -30.70 9.52 6.92
CA GLN A 130 -31.74 10.32 6.26
C GLN A 130 -32.80 9.46 5.56
N VAL A 131 -32.42 8.33 4.98
CA VAL A 131 -33.37 7.42 4.34
C VAL A 131 -34.20 6.71 5.40
N ASP A 132 -33.59 6.19 6.46
CA ASP A 132 -34.30 5.50 7.56
C ASP A 132 -35.31 6.43 8.23
N SER A 133 -34.94 7.69 8.49
CA SER A 133 -35.87 8.68 9.04
C SER A 133 -37.03 9.04 8.08
N ILE A 134 -36.83 8.99 6.76
CA ILE A 134 -37.93 9.19 5.79
C ILE A 134 -38.82 7.93 5.71
N THR A 135 -38.23 6.74 5.83
CA THR A 135 -38.96 5.46 5.74
C THR A 135 -39.82 5.21 6.98
N GLU A 136 -39.37 5.62 8.17
CA GLU A 136 -40.19 5.63 9.41
C GLU A 136 -41.37 6.60 9.36
N ASN A 137 -41.33 7.64 8.51
CA ASN A 137 -42.38 8.65 8.40
C ASN A 137 -43.41 8.38 7.29
N LEU A 138 -43.37 7.22 6.62
CA LEU A 138 -44.42 6.81 5.68
C LEU A 138 -45.63 6.24 6.46
N PRO A 139 -46.83 6.83 6.40
CA PRO A 139 -47.99 6.28 7.09
C PRO A 139 -48.42 4.98 6.41
N GLU A 140 -48.62 3.93 7.21
CA GLU A 140 -49.21 2.65 6.79
C GLU A 140 -50.53 2.89 6.05
N ARG A 141 -50.50 2.87 4.71
CA ARG A 141 -51.71 3.00 3.88
C ARG A 141 -51.97 1.72 3.12
N GLN A 142 -52.13 0.59 3.83
CA GLN A 142 -52.81 -0.57 3.26
C GLN A 142 -53.29 -1.55 4.33
N GLN A 143 -54.45 -1.32 4.94
CA GLN A 143 -55.18 -2.38 5.64
C GLN A 143 -56.69 -2.10 5.77
N THR A 144 -57.39 -1.89 4.64
CA THR A 144 -58.84 -2.10 4.56
C THR A 144 -59.24 -2.62 3.17
N PHE A 145 -58.99 -3.90 2.92
CA PHE A 145 -59.88 -4.67 2.05
C PHE A 145 -60.52 -5.72 2.93
N SER A 146 -61.62 -5.32 3.56
CA SER A 146 -62.47 -6.18 4.37
C SER A 146 -62.97 -7.35 3.53
N SER A 147 -62.60 -8.55 3.98
CA SER A 147 -63.30 -9.79 3.71
C SER A 147 -64.81 -9.59 3.82
N SER A 148 -65.53 -9.79 2.71
CA SER A 148 -66.93 -10.23 2.73
C SER A 148 -67.07 -11.31 1.68
N ALA A 149 -66.63 -12.51 2.06
CA ALA A 149 -66.97 -13.74 1.36
C ALA A 149 -68.50 -13.89 1.38
N PHE A 150 -69.07 -13.94 0.18
CA PHE A 150 -70.43 -14.37 -0.10
C PHE A 150 -70.69 -15.79 0.46
N GLY A 151 -71.90 -15.99 1.00
CA GLY A 151 -72.56 -17.29 1.17
C GLY A 151 -72.65 -17.76 2.62
N PRO A 152 -73.87 -17.96 3.14
CA PRO A 152 -74.58 -19.19 2.79
C PRO A 152 -76.05 -18.95 2.44
N LEU A 153 -76.61 -19.73 1.52
CA LEU A 153 -78.05 -19.99 1.41
C LEU A 153 -78.23 -21.20 0.47
N PHE A 154 -78.81 -22.27 1.04
CA PHE A 154 -79.54 -23.42 0.47
C PHE A 154 -79.20 -23.93 -0.93
#